data_AF-A0A432UFB1-F1
#
_entry.id   AF-A0A432UFB1-F1
#
_cell.length_a   1.000
_cell.length_b   1.000
_cell.length_c   1.000
_cell.angle_alpha   90.00
_cell.angle_beta   90.00
_cell.angle_gamma   90.00
#
_symmetry.space_group_name_H-M   'P 1'
#
loop_
_entity.id
_entity.type
_entity.pdbx_description
1 polymer ?
#
loop_
_entity_poly.entity_id
_entity_poly.type
_entity_poly.pdbx_seq_one_letter_code
_entity_poly.pdbx_strand_id
1 'polypeptide(L)'
;MAHPEDQPLDRLLAEYGQVFRVFDDLTLARWMSQTLGQFTGRVLRLSHPLVAAYRLAAQLGLVGWVRNGPEGVELAVWGPEEALRVFSLRLPGELPPLARLQKVSVRELYGEPPQGFEIVETQEGPSRTLAPPDVATCKACLSEILDPEDRRFGYPFTNCTDCGPRYTVIENLPYDRSKTSMRIFEMCPDCLAEYRDPRSRRFHAEPNACPVCGPRIWICDAKGKRLPVSDPWSFIVRTLREGAIWAVKGLGGFHLVCDAQNERVVKELRRRKRRPAKPLAVMVRDLAAARKVAELTPAEEARLLSPEAPIVLAQQRRPFSLAETLAPGLHLVGLMLPYTPLHHLLLRAWPGLALVMTSGNLSDEPLCYRNEEALARLSGVADYFLLHDRPIVSPVDDSVVRMSGDFPILLRRARGFVPGPWPWGPFSKTPSPRCGGKRPWSVPIWGIWKAYPSSGASRRPWPTTAASLTSPWSRWSAISTQTIFPPVWRRRWPGTKGYPSLKSSTIWPTP
;
A
#
# COMPACT_ATOMS: atom_id res chain seq x y z
N MET A 1 49.63 -39.06 -19.63
CA MET A 1 48.22 -38.95 -20.04
C MET A 1 47.44 -39.88 -19.14
N ALA A 2 46.68 -39.34 -18.18
CA ALA A 2 45.72 -40.12 -17.40
C ALA A 2 44.34 -39.97 -18.07
N HIS A 3 43.56 -41.05 -18.07
CA HIS A 3 42.33 -41.24 -18.85
C HIS A 3 41.22 -40.23 -18.51
N PRO A 4 40.27 -39.96 -19.43
CA PRO A 4 39.19 -38.98 -19.24
C PRO A 4 38.10 -39.38 -18.22
N GLU A 5 38.31 -40.42 -17.40
CA GLU A 5 37.31 -40.92 -16.44
C GLU A 5 37.64 -40.68 -14.96
N ASP A 6 38.66 -39.88 -14.63
CA ASP A 6 39.02 -39.53 -13.25
C ASP A 6 38.65 -38.09 -12.85
N GLN A 7 37.59 -37.51 -13.45
CA GLN A 7 37.00 -36.29 -12.88
C GLN A 7 36.03 -36.66 -11.75
N PRO A 8 36.18 -36.10 -10.54
CA PRO A 8 35.30 -36.37 -9.40
C PRO A 8 33.81 -36.12 -9.70
N LEU A 9 33.53 -35.21 -10.64
CA LEU A 9 32.18 -34.87 -11.08
C LEU A 9 31.51 -36.00 -11.88
N ASP A 10 32.27 -36.71 -12.71
CA ASP A 10 31.72 -37.77 -13.56
C ASP A 10 31.42 -39.04 -12.74
N ARG A 11 32.25 -39.36 -11.74
CA ARG A 11 31.93 -40.40 -10.73
C ARG A 11 30.71 -40.02 -9.90
N LEU A 12 30.60 -38.77 -9.47
CA LEU A 12 29.44 -38.29 -8.71
C LEU A 12 28.15 -38.42 -9.54
N LEU A 13 28.18 -38.07 -10.83
CA LEU A 13 27.04 -38.17 -11.73
C LEU A 13 26.65 -39.64 -12.03
N ALA A 14 27.63 -40.54 -12.15
CA ALA A 14 27.39 -41.96 -12.32
C ALA A 14 26.80 -42.62 -11.06
N GLU A 15 27.28 -42.25 -9.87
CA GLU A 15 26.74 -42.71 -8.58
C GLU A 15 25.32 -42.18 -8.33
N TYR A 16 25.06 -40.91 -8.63
CA TYR A 16 23.72 -40.34 -8.58
C TYR A 16 22.77 -41.02 -9.59
N GLY A 17 23.24 -41.33 -10.79
CA GLY A 17 22.50 -42.06 -11.83
C GLY A 17 21.97 -43.43 -11.41
N GLN A 18 22.63 -44.11 -10.46
CA GLN A 18 22.18 -45.39 -9.92
C GLN A 18 21.06 -45.23 -8.87
N VAL A 19 21.10 -44.15 -8.07
CA VAL A 19 20.04 -43.81 -7.10
C VAL A 19 18.75 -43.38 -7.82
N PHE A 20 18.85 -42.84 -9.04
CA PHE A 20 17.73 -42.32 -9.81
C PHE A 20 16.86 -43.37 -10.54
N ARG A 21 17.24 -44.65 -10.59
CA ARG A 21 16.42 -45.69 -11.24
C ARG A 21 15.21 -46.16 -10.40
N VAL A 22 15.10 -45.70 -9.16
CA VAL A 22 14.06 -46.16 -8.20
C VAL A 22 13.00 -45.07 -7.93
N PHE A 23 13.17 -43.86 -8.47
CA PHE A 23 12.26 -42.73 -8.23
C PHE A 23 11.20 -42.59 -9.34
N ASP A 24 9.94 -42.51 -8.94
CA ASP A 24 8.78 -42.24 -9.80
C ASP A 24 8.96 -40.92 -10.60
N ASP A 25 8.75 -41.01 -11.92
CA ASP A 25 8.97 -39.98 -12.95
C ASP A 25 8.32 -38.62 -12.61
N LEU A 26 7.22 -38.61 -11.85
CA LEU A 26 6.52 -37.37 -11.47
C LEU A 26 7.27 -36.53 -10.43
N THR A 27 8.07 -37.17 -9.57
CA THR A 27 8.86 -36.48 -8.54
C THR A 27 10.14 -35.92 -9.14
N LEU A 28 10.75 -36.65 -10.08
CA LEU A 28 11.91 -36.19 -10.83
C LEU A 28 11.58 -35.03 -11.76
N ALA A 29 10.44 -35.06 -12.46
CA ALA A 29 9.99 -33.93 -13.27
C ALA A 29 9.73 -32.66 -12.43
N ARG A 30 9.18 -32.81 -11.23
CA ARG A 30 8.97 -31.71 -10.26
C ARG A 30 10.30 -31.15 -9.74
N TRP A 31 11.24 -32.02 -9.38
CA TRP A 31 12.54 -31.63 -8.90
C TRP A 31 13.37 -30.96 -10.00
N MET A 32 13.41 -31.54 -11.20
CA MET A 32 14.12 -30.94 -12.35
C MET A 32 13.55 -29.58 -12.75
N SER A 33 12.22 -29.43 -12.74
CA SER A 33 11.59 -28.15 -13.07
C SER A 33 11.83 -27.06 -12.00
N GLN A 34 12.03 -27.45 -10.74
CA GLN A 34 12.41 -26.52 -9.66
C GLN A 34 13.91 -26.21 -9.66
N THR A 35 14.76 -27.22 -9.84
CA THR A 35 16.22 -27.09 -9.79
C THR A 35 16.77 -26.36 -11.02
N LEU A 36 16.27 -26.66 -12.23
CA LEU A 36 16.67 -25.94 -13.46
C LEU A 36 16.15 -24.48 -13.48
N GLY A 37 15.03 -24.21 -12.80
CA GLY A 37 14.53 -22.84 -12.58
C GLY A 37 15.44 -22.02 -11.66
N GLN A 38 16.14 -22.67 -10.72
CA GLN A 38 17.11 -22.02 -9.84
C GLN A 38 18.46 -21.75 -10.53
N PHE A 39 18.92 -22.63 -11.44
CA PHE A 39 20.17 -22.42 -12.17
C PHE A 39 20.09 -21.37 -13.29
N THR A 40 18.90 -20.98 -13.73
CA THR A 40 18.72 -19.96 -14.79
C THR A 40 18.52 -18.53 -14.28
N GLY A 41 18.61 -18.29 -12.97
CA GLY A 41 18.51 -16.93 -12.40
C GLY A 41 17.15 -16.24 -12.62
N ARG A 42 16.11 -16.99 -13.01
CA ARG A 42 14.77 -16.45 -13.26
C ARG A 42 13.87 -16.62 -12.04
N VAL A 43 13.85 -15.55 -11.23
CA VAL A 43 12.82 -15.05 -10.30
C VAL A 43 11.66 -16.01 -9.94
N LEU A 44 11.57 -16.36 -8.65
CA LEU A 44 10.31 -16.65 -7.95
C LEU A 44 10.49 -16.38 -6.44
N ARG A 45 10.50 -15.09 -6.08
CA ARG A 45 9.94 -14.62 -4.80
C ARG A 45 8.71 -13.84 -5.24
N LEU A 46 7.52 -14.03 -4.69
CA LEU A 46 6.88 -13.20 -3.68
C LEU A 46 5.46 -13.83 -3.55
N SER A 47 5.00 -14.21 -2.36
CA SER A 47 3.61 -14.61 -2.13
C SER A 47 3.24 -14.48 -0.66
N HIS A 48 2.02 -14.05 -0.32
CA HIS A 48 1.46 -13.92 1.05
C HIS A 48 1.94 -15.03 2.02
N PRO A 49 2.15 -14.79 3.33
CA PRO A 49 2.69 -15.81 4.26
C PRO A 49 1.99 -17.18 4.18
N LEU A 50 0.67 -17.18 3.92
CA LEU A 50 -0.10 -18.40 3.66
C LEU A 50 0.43 -19.20 2.45
N VAL A 51 0.67 -18.51 1.34
CA VAL A 51 1.14 -19.11 0.09
C VAL A 51 2.61 -19.54 0.22
N ALA A 52 3.43 -18.77 0.94
CA ALA A 52 4.81 -19.17 1.24
C ALA A 52 4.83 -20.46 2.07
N ALA A 53 4.00 -20.55 3.11
CA ALA A 53 3.85 -21.75 3.92
C ALA A 53 3.33 -22.94 3.12
N TYR A 54 2.27 -22.76 2.32
CA TYR A 54 1.73 -23.80 1.44
C TYR A 54 2.79 -24.36 0.48
N ARG A 55 3.56 -23.48 -0.18
CA ARG A 55 4.62 -23.87 -1.12
C ARG A 55 5.75 -24.61 -0.42
N LEU A 56 6.19 -24.12 0.74
CA LEU A 56 7.27 -24.75 1.50
C LEU A 56 6.84 -26.11 2.05
N ALA A 57 5.60 -26.24 2.53
CA ALA A 57 5.05 -27.51 2.97
C ALA A 57 5.02 -28.54 1.83
N ALA A 58 4.55 -28.13 0.64
CA ALA A 58 4.55 -28.97 -0.54
C ALA A 58 5.96 -29.41 -0.98
N GLN A 59 6.96 -28.53 -0.88
CA GLN A 59 8.36 -28.86 -1.18
C GLN A 59 8.97 -29.89 -0.21
N LEU A 60 8.51 -29.91 1.04
CA LEU A 60 9.03 -30.76 2.09
C LEU A 60 8.18 -32.03 2.31
N GLY A 61 7.15 -32.25 1.48
CA GLY A 61 6.24 -33.39 1.62
C GLY A 61 5.42 -33.36 2.92
N LEU A 62 5.16 -32.16 3.47
CA LEU A 62 4.41 -31.96 4.70
C LEU A 62 2.91 -31.85 4.39
N VAL A 63 2.08 -32.33 5.32
CA VAL A 63 0.62 -32.21 5.26
C VAL A 63 0.12 -31.31 6.38
N GLY A 64 -1.06 -30.71 6.21
CA GLY A 64 -1.59 -29.78 7.19
C GLY A 64 -2.50 -28.72 6.63
N TRP A 65 -2.52 -27.57 7.29
CA TRP A 65 -3.27 -26.43 6.82
C TRP A 65 -2.68 -25.10 7.27
N VAL A 66 -3.09 -24.04 6.57
CA VAL A 66 -2.75 -22.67 6.91
C VAL A 66 -3.99 -21.77 6.77
N ARG A 67 -4.17 -20.82 7.70
CA ARG A 67 -5.29 -19.87 7.67
C ARG A 67 -4.95 -18.50 8.23
N ASN A 68 -5.72 -17.50 7.85
CA ASN A 68 -5.75 -16.23 8.56
C ASN A 68 -6.58 -16.39 9.85
N GLY A 69 -6.02 -15.98 10.97
CA GLY A 69 -6.68 -15.97 12.27
C GLY A 69 -6.67 -14.57 12.89
N PRO A 70 -7.36 -14.39 14.03
CA PRO A 70 -7.45 -13.10 14.70
C PRO A 70 -6.09 -12.60 15.24
N GLU A 71 -5.17 -13.49 15.60
CA GLU A 71 -3.85 -13.13 16.15
C GLU A 71 -2.72 -13.14 15.11
N GLY A 72 -2.97 -13.59 13.88
CA GLY A 72 -1.94 -13.74 12.87
C GLY A 72 -2.27 -14.79 11.82
N VAL A 73 -1.22 -15.40 11.28
CA VAL A 73 -1.33 -16.59 10.43
C VAL A 73 -1.12 -17.81 11.30
N GLU A 74 -2.07 -18.75 11.24
CA GLU A 74 -2.00 -20.02 11.96
C GLU A 74 -1.65 -21.14 10.99
N LEU A 75 -0.76 -22.01 11.45
CA LEU A 75 -0.29 -23.18 10.69
C LEU A 75 -0.45 -24.41 11.56
N ALA A 76 -0.98 -25.48 10.98
CA ALA A 76 -0.87 -26.81 11.53
C ALA A 76 -0.15 -27.67 10.50
N VAL A 77 0.96 -28.30 10.91
CA VAL A 77 1.86 -29.01 10.00
C VAL A 77 2.22 -30.34 10.63
N TRP A 78 2.02 -31.41 9.88
CA TRP A 78 2.37 -32.78 10.25
C TRP A 78 3.41 -33.32 9.27
N GLY A 79 4.32 -34.15 9.79
CA GLY A 79 5.33 -34.83 9.01
C GLY A 79 6.48 -35.33 9.89
N PRO A 80 7.51 -35.93 9.29
CA PRO A 80 8.70 -36.36 10.00
C PRO A 80 9.38 -35.19 10.74
N GLU A 81 9.95 -35.45 11.93
CA GLU A 81 10.56 -34.41 12.77
C GLU A 81 11.61 -33.59 12.01
N GLU A 82 12.43 -34.24 11.18
CA GLU A 82 13.46 -33.57 10.39
C GLU A 82 12.85 -32.60 9.36
N ALA A 83 11.78 -32.99 8.67
CA ALA A 83 11.09 -32.13 7.72
C ALA A 83 10.42 -30.92 8.40
N LEU A 84 9.87 -31.10 9.61
CA LEU A 84 9.31 -30.02 10.42
C LEU A 84 10.39 -29.04 10.92
N ARG A 85 11.58 -29.55 11.27
CA ARG A 85 12.75 -28.71 11.61
C ARG A 85 13.20 -27.88 10.41
N VAL A 86 13.34 -28.49 9.23
CA VAL A 86 13.70 -27.79 7.99
C VAL A 86 12.64 -26.75 7.61
N PHE A 87 11.35 -27.07 7.74
CA PHE A 87 10.26 -26.12 7.49
C PHE A 87 10.36 -24.89 8.39
N SER A 88 10.54 -25.10 9.69
CA SER A 88 10.64 -24.03 10.68
C SER A 88 11.86 -23.13 10.44
N LEU A 89 12.98 -23.72 9.98
CA LEU A 89 14.20 -22.98 9.66
C LEU A 89 14.07 -22.18 8.36
N ARG A 90 13.46 -22.75 7.31
CA ARG A 90 13.36 -22.12 5.98
C ARG A 90 12.26 -21.07 5.88
N LEU A 91 11.14 -21.26 6.59
CA LEU A 91 9.96 -20.40 6.45
C LEU A 91 10.29 -18.90 6.54
N PRO A 92 11.07 -18.38 7.52
CA PRO A 92 11.39 -16.96 7.59
C PRO A 92 12.11 -16.40 6.35
N GLY A 93 12.97 -17.19 5.70
CA GLY A 93 13.72 -16.78 4.49
C GLY A 93 12.90 -16.86 3.20
N GLU A 94 11.84 -17.69 3.21
CA GLU A 94 10.91 -17.90 2.10
C GLU A 94 9.68 -16.97 2.17
N LEU A 95 9.51 -16.22 3.27
CA LEU A 95 8.45 -15.23 3.40
C LEU A 95 8.53 -14.16 2.30
N PRO A 96 7.39 -13.64 1.83
CA PRO A 96 7.39 -12.57 0.85
C PRO A 96 8.06 -11.31 1.43
N PRO A 97 8.72 -10.48 0.61
CA PRO A 97 9.36 -9.23 1.02
C PRO A 97 8.48 -8.23 1.75
N LEU A 98 7.16 -8.33 1.61
CA LEU A 98 6.22 -7.50 2.36
C LEU A 98 5.87 -8.08 3.75
N ALA A 99 6.10 -9.36 3.98
CA ALA A 99 5.87 -9.98 5.28
C ALA A 99 7.00 -9.64 6.23
N ARG A 100 6.61 -9.24 7.45
CA ARG A 100 7.53 -9.05 8.56
C ARG A 100 7.13 -9.99 9.68
N LEU A 101 7.95 -11.00 9.91
CA LEU A 101 7.75 -11.94 11.00
C LEU A 101 8.08 -11.25 12.32
N GLN A 102 7.10 -11.10 13.20
CA GLN A 102 7.31 -10.49 14.53
C GLN A 102 7.59 -11.54 15.60
N LYS A 103 6.81 -12.63 15.58
CA LYS A 103 6.89 -13.71 16.56
C LYS A 103 6.45 -15.00 15.90
N VAL A 104 7.11 -16.10 16.25
CA VAL A 104 6.66 -17.46 15.99
C VAL A 104 6.39 -18.13 17.32
N SER A 105 5.25 -18.79 17.46
CA SER A 105 4.97 -19.68 18.58
C SER A 105 4.66 -21.05 18.03
N VAL A 106 5.50 -22.03 18.37
CA VAL A 106 5.31 -23.43 18.01
C VAL A 106 4.73 -24.16 19.21
N ARG A 107 3.76 -25.04 18.95
CA ARG A 107 3.18 -25.95 19.94
C ARG A 107 3.04 -27.32 19.28
N GLU A 108 3.19 -28.37 20.08
CA GLU A 108 2.84 -29.71 19.64
C GLU A 108 1.35 -29.80 19.35
N LEU A 109 1.03 -30.53 18.28
CA LEU A 109 -0.34 -30.79 17.86
C LEU A 109 -0.61 -32.26 18.04
N TYR A 110 -1.75 -32.57 18.64
CA TYR A 110 -2.26 -33.94 18.78
C TYR A 110 -3.49 -34.09 17.88
N GLY A 111 -3.55 -35.18 17.12
CA GLY A 111 -4.64 -35.45 16.18
C GLY A 111 -4.15 -36.03 14.85
N GLU A 112 -5.10 -36.52 14.06
CA GLU A 112 -4.81 -37.10 12.74
C GLU A 112 -4.46 -36.02 11.71
N PRO A 113 -3.46 -36.28 10.86
CA PRO A 113 -3.10 -35.37 9.78
C PRO A 113 -4.19 -35.33 8.70
N PRO A 114 -4.43 -34.17 8.06
CA PRO A 114 -5.23 -34.13 6.83
C PRO A 114 -4.51 -34.85 5.68
N GLN A 115 -5.25 -35.20 4.63
CA GLN A 115 -4.70 -35.91 3.45
C GLN A 115 -3.69 -35.09 2.64
N GLY A 116 -3.66 -33.78 2.82
CA GLY A 116 -2.76 -32.86 2.11
C GLY A 116 -2.47 -31.60 2.90
N PHE A 117 -1.81 -30.63 2.26
CA PHE A 117 -1.65 -29.30 2.83
C PHE A 117 -2.64 -28.32 2.20
N GLU A 118 -3.48 -27.67 2.99
CA GLU A 118 -4.58 -26.83 2.47
C GLU A 118 -4.54 -25.39 2.99
N ILE A 119 -5.01 -24.43 2.19
CA ILE A 119 -5.36 -23.10 2.69
C ILE A 119 -6.83 -23.14 3.07
N VAL A 120 -7.12 -23.14 4.36
CA VAL A 120 -8.48 -23.30 4.89
C VAL A 120 -9.12 -21.96 5.21
N GLU A 121 -10.43 -21.98 5.47
CA GLU A 121 -11.21 -20.79 5.76
C GLU A 121 -10.62 -19.95 6.91
N THR A 122 -10.73 -18.63 6.75
CA THR A 122 -10.31 -17.66 7.75
C THR A 122 -11.08 -17.88 9.05
N GLN A 123 -10.36 -17.94 10.18
CA GLN A 123 -11.01 -18.02 11.50
C GLN A 123 -11.58 -16.67 11.90
N GLU A 124 -12.89 -16.64 12.19
CA GLU A 124 -13.56 -15.45 12.70
C GLU A 124 -13.16 -15.13 14.15
N GLY A 125 -13.07 -13.83 14.47
CA GLY A 125 -12.77 -13.37 15.82
C GLY A 125 -12.29 -11.92 15.86
N PRO A 126 -12.21 -11.31 17.06
CA PRO A 126 -11.65 -9.98 17.23
C PRO A 126 -10.16 -9.97 16.87
N SER A 127 -9.85 -9.40 15.71
CA SER A 127 -8.50 -9.40 15.16
C SER A 127 -7.56 -8.43 15.90
N ARG A 128 -6.38 -8.92 16.30
CA ARG A 128 -5.21 -8.15 16.71
C ARG A 128 -4.18 -7.99 15.58
N THR A 129 -4.42 -8.58 14.40
CA THR A 129 -3.55 -8.40 13.24
C THR A 129 -3.59 -6.96 12.74
N LEU A 130 -2.45 -6.50 12.21
CA LEU A 130 -2.35 -5.18 11.58
C LEU A 130 -2.64 -5.33 10.09
N ALA A 131 -3.51 -4.47 9.56
CA ALA A 131 -3.72 -4.40 8.13
C ALA A 131 -2.39 -4.04 7.42
N PRO A 132 -2.05 -4.69 6.30
CA PRO A 132 -0.85 -4.33 5.56
C PRO A 132 -1.00 -2.95 4.92
N PRO A 133 0.10 -2.18 4.78
CA PRO A 133 0.08 -0.93 4.04
C PRO A 133 -0.18 -1.19 2.55
N ASP A 134 -0.67 -0.16 1.86
CA ASP A 134 -0.76 -0.21 0.39
C ASP A 134 0.62 -0.23 -0.26
N VAL A 135 0.74 -0.92 -1.39
CA VAL A 135 2.04 -1.14 -2.06
C VAL A 135 1.97 -0.76 -3.53
N ALA A 136 3.03 -0.11 -4.02
CA ALA A 136 3.17 0.28 -5.42
C ALA A 136 3.16 -0.93 -6.36
N THR A 137 2.68 -0.73 -7.59
CA THR A 137 2.53 -1.77 -8.62
C THR A 137 3.87 -2.47 -8.88
N CYS A 138 3.91 -3.80 -8.77
CA CYS A 138 5.14 -4.56 -9.01
C CYS A 138 5.48 -4.63 -10.51
N LYS A 139 6.74 -4.94 -10.83
CA LYS A 139 7.22 -5.06 -12.22
C LYS A 139 6.40 -6.03 -13.06
N ALA A 140 5.99 -7.17 -12.50
CA ALA A 140 5.18 -8.17 -13.20
C ALA A 140 3.78 -7.63 -13.57
N CYS A 141 3.08 -6.98 -12.62
CA CYS A 141 1.79 -6.32 -12.91
C CYS A 141 1.95 -5.21 -13.95
N LEU A 142 3.06 -4.47 -13.88
CA LEU A 142 3.35 -3.41 -14.83
C LEU A 142 3.55 -3.97 -16.24
N SER A 143 4.32 -5.05 -16.40
CA SER A 143 4.50 -5.69 -17.71
C SER A 143 3.18 -6.10 -18.34
N GLU A 144 2.27 -6.73 -17.61
CA GLU A 144 0.97 -7.16 -18.14
C GLU A 144 0.09 -6.00 -18.61
N ILE A 145 -0.03 -4.92 -17.85
CA ILE A 145 -0.88 -3.79 -18.27
C ILE A 145 -0.32 -3.06 -19.49
N LEU A 146 0.95 -3.32 -19.81
CA LEU A 146 1.68 -2.70 -20.90
C LEU A 146 1.85 -3.62 -22.12
N ASP A 147 1.48 -4.90 -22.00
CA ASP A 147 1.58 -5.94 -23.02
C ASP A 147 0.24 -6.12 -23.76
N PRO A 148 0.16 -5.83 -25.08
CA PRO A 148 -1.07 -5.97 -25.87
C PRO A 148 -1.67 -7.37 -25.88
N GLU A 149 -0.86 -8.42 -25.67
CA GLU A 149 -1.31 -9.81 -25.68
C GLU A 149 -1.87 -10.27 -24.32
N ASP A 150 -1.65 -9.50 -23.25
CA ASP A 150 -2.18 -9.83 -21.93
C ASP A 150 -3.65 -9.42 -21.80
N ARG A 151 -4.46 -10.29 -21.19
CA ARG A 151 -5.90 -10.02 -20.92
C ARG A 151 -6.17 -8.79 -20.04
N ARG A 152 -5.14 -8.26 -19.37
CA ARG A 152 -5.18 -7.05 -18.54
C ARG A 152 -4.48 -5.87 -19.20
N PHE A 153 -4.18 -5.93 -20.50
CA PHE A 153 -3.66 -4.80 -21.25
C PHE A 153 -4.52 -3.55 -21.02
N GLY A 154 -3.87 -2.44 -20.64
CA GLY A 154 -4.57 -1.18 -20.38
C GLY A 154 -5.47 -1.16 -19.13
N TYR A 155 -5.47 -2.20 -18.29
CA TYR A 155 -6.39 -2.29 -17.15
C TYR A 155 -5.88 -1.51 -15.91
N PRO A 156 -6.61 -0.48 -15.41
CA PRO A 156 -6.08 0.44 -14.39
C PRO A 156 -6.09 -0.07 -12.95
N PHE A 157 -6.59 -1.29 -12.70
CA PHE A 157 -6.71 -1.84 -11.33
C PHE A 157 -5.96 -3.16 -11.13
N THR A 158 -5.12 -3.56 -12.07
CA THR A 158 -4.27 -4.76 -11.97
C THR A 158 -3.45 -4.79 -10.68
N ASN A 159 -3.48 -5.93 -9.99
CA ASN A 159 -2.66 -6.21 -8.83
C ASN A 159 -2.39 -7.72 -8.69
N CYS A 160 -1.54 -8.09 -7.74
CA CYS A 160 -1.28 -9.46 -7.32
C CYS A 160 -1.08 -9.50 -5.79
N THR A 161 -0.67 -10.65 -5.25
CA THR A 161 -0.38 -10.79 -3.81
C THR A 161 0.70 -9.83 -3.30
N ASP A 162 1.54 -9.31 -4.19
CA ASP A 162 2.77 -8.57 -3.83
C ASP A 162 2.64 -7.06 -4.02
N CYS A 163 1.51 -6.58 -4.53
CA CYS A 163 1.30 -5.17 -4.73
C CYS A 163 -0.17 -4.77 -4.67
N GLY A 164 -0.39 -3.47 -4.80
CA GLY A 164 -1.71 -2.88 -4.95
C GLY A 164 -2.36 -2.51 -3.61
N PRO A 165 -3.69 -2.28 -3.63
CA PRO A 165 -4.42 -1.79 -2.48
C PRO A 165 -4.42 -2.81 -1.34
N ARG A 166 -4.29 -2.32 -0.11
CA ARG A 166 -4.48 -3.10 1.13
C ARG A 166 -5.27 -2.24 2.11
N TYR A 167 -4.61 -1.45 2.94
CA TYR A 167 -5.25 -0.56 3.92
C TYR A 167 -6.43 0.26 3.35
N THR A 168 -6.29 0.77 2.13
CA THR A 168 -7.32 1.60 1.47
C THR A 168 -8.60 0.84 1.09
N VAL A 169 -8.57 -0.49 1.02
CA VAL A 169 -9.72 -1.33 0.61
C VAL A 169 -10.21 -2.27 1.70
N ILE A 170 -9.45 -2.47 2.78
CA ILE A 170 -9.83 -3.34 3.89
C ILE A 170 -10.90 -2.65 4.74
N GLU A 171 -12.06 -3.30 4.88
CA GLU A 171 -13.16 -2.86 5.76
C GLU A 171 -13.06 -3.49 7.14
N ASN A 172 -12.65 -4.76 7.21
CA ASN A 172 -12.46 -5.47 8.47
C ASN A 172 -11.38 -6.56 8.34
N LEU A 173 -10.91 -7.04 9.49
CA LEU A 173 -9.96 -8.14 9.61
C LEU A 173 -10.65 -9.37 10.25
N PRO A 174 -10.14 -10.60 10.03
CA PRO A 174 -8.96 -10.93 9.23
C PRO A 174 -9.14 -10.70 7.72
N TYR A 175 -8.04 -10.55 6.99
CA TYR A 175 -8.04 -10.11 5.60
C TYR A 175 -8.62 -11.18 4.67
N ASP A 176 -9.72 -10.83 4.01
CA ASP A 176 -10.45 -11.66 3.06
C ASP A 176 -11.24 -10.75 2.11
N ARG A 177 -11.42 -11.14 0.84
CA ARG A 177 -12.15 -10.35 -0.16
C ARG A 177 -13.52 -9.89 0.33
N SER A 178 -14.26 -10.75 1.04
CA SER A 178 -15.60 -10.44 1.59
C SER A 178 -15.60 -9.24 2.55
N LYS A 179 -14.45 -8.97 3.19
CA LYS A 179 -14.21 -7.88 4.14
C LYS A 179 -13.42 -6.72 3.51
N THR A 180 -13.52 -6.58 2.19
CA THR A 180 -12.93 -5.46 1.45
C THR A 180 -13.97 -4.75 0.59
N SER A 181 -13.61 -3.57 0.07
CA SER A 181 -14.38 -2.90 -0.98
C SER A 181 -14.44 -3.65 -2.31
N MET A 182 -13.69 -4.76 -2.45
CA MET A 182 -13.73 -5.62 -3.62
C MET A 182 -14.87 -6.65 -3.57
N ARG A 183 -15.59 -6.80 -2.45
CA ARG A 183 -16.70 -7.76 -2.29
C ARG A 183 -17.85 -7.56 -3.28
N ILE A 184 -18.04 -6.34 -3.77
CA ILE A 184 -19.12 -6.00 -4.72
C ILE A 184 -18.79 -6.40 -6.17
N PHE A 185 -17.56 -6.83 -6.42
CA PHE A 185 -17.09 -7.28 -7.73
C PHE A 185 -16.93 -8.80 -7.69
N GLU A 186 -17.88 -9.55 -8.25
CA GLU A 186 -17.78 -11.01 -8.34
C GLU A 186 -16.70 -11.42 -9.33
N MET A 187 -15.80 -12.35 -8.96
CA MET A 187 -14.72 -12.77 -9.88
C MET A 187 -15.29 -13.55 -11.06
N CYS A 188 -14.88 -13.18 -12.29
CA CYS A 188 -15.14 -14.01 -13.47
C CYS A 188 -14.37 -15.36 -13.38
N PRO A 189 -14.74 -16.36 -14.19
CA PRO A 189 -14.09 -17.68 -14.18
C PRO A 189 -12.56 -17.63 -14.27
N ASP A 190 -11.98 -16.79 -15.12
CA ASP A 190 -10.53 -16.67 -15.28
C ASP A 190 -9.84 -16.11 -14.02
N CYS A 191 -10.45 -15.09 -13.40
CA CYS A 191 -9.93 -14.53 -12.16
C CYS A 191 -10.07 -15.51 -10.99
N LEU A 192 -11.14 -16.30 -10.96
CA LEU A 192 -11.36 -17.32 -9.95
C LEU A 192 -10.37 -18.50 -10.12
N ALA A 193 -10.08 -18.91 -11.35
CA ALA A 193 -9.09 -19.93 -11.66
C ALA A 193 -7.69 -19.48 -11.17
N GLU A 194 -7.28 -18.25 -11.50
CA GLU A 194 -6.03 -17.68 -10.99
C GLU A 194 -6.00 -17.51 -9.46
N TYR A 195 -7.15 -17.24 -8.83
CA TYR A 195 -7.27 -17.09 -7.38
C TYR A 195 -7.08 -18.43 -6.66
N ARG A 196 -7.49 -19.54 -7.30
CA ARG A 196 -7.43 -20.90 -6.76
C ARG A 196 -6.17 -21.68 -7.16
N ASP A 197 -5.46 -21.30 -8.22
CA ASP A 197 -4.27 -22.00 -8.69
C ASP A 197 -3.01 -21.58 -7.89
N PRO A 198 -2.36 -22.46 -7.10
CA PRO A 198 -1.15 -22.14 -6.34
C PRO A 198 0.06 -21.69 -7.17
N ARG A 199 0.06 -21.99 -8.47
CA ARG A 199 1.10 -21.59 -9.43
C ARG A 199 0.89 -20.15 -9.91
N SER A 200 -0.34 -19.65 -9.85
CA SER A 200 -0.66 -18.27 -10.19
C SER A 200 -0.09 -17.32 -9.14
N ARG A 201 0.47 -16.19 -9.58
CA ARG A 201 0.87 -15.11 -8.65
C ARG A 201 -0.32 -14.37 -8.02
N ARG A 202 -1.54 -14.71 -8.44
CA ARG A 202 -2.79 -14.19 -7.91
C ARG A 202 -3.51 -15.22 -7.03
N PHE A 203 -2.86 -16.32 -6.68
CA PHE A 203 -3.34 -17.26 -5.69
C PHE A 203 -3.61 -16.53 -4.37
N HIS A 204 -4.87 -16.52 -3.93
CA HIS A 204 -5.34 -15.73 -2.77
C HIS A 204 -5.01 -14.21 -2.85
N ALA A 205 -4.97 -13.63 -4.06
CA ALA A 205 -4.97 -12.18 -4.22
C ALA A 205 -6.40 -11.65 -4.02
N GLU A 206 -6.74 -11.26 -2.79
CA GLU A 206 -8.08 -10.73 -2.46
C GLU A 206 -8.58 -9.60 -3.37
N PRO A 207 -7.74 -8.65 -3.86
CA PRO A 207 -8.18 -7.62 -4.79
C PRO A 207 -8.04 -8.01 -6.27
N ASN A 208 -7.90 -9.30 -6.59
CA ASN A 208 -7.82 -9.76 -7.99
C ASN A 208 -9.06 -9.33 -8.77
N ALA A 209 -8.83 -8.85 -9.99
CA ALA A 209 -9.83 -8.43 -10.95
C ALA A 209 -9.22 -8.33 -12.36
N CYS A 210 -10.09 -8.16 -13.35
CA CYS A 210 -9.75 -7.91 -14.76
C CYS A 210 -10.80 -6.97 -15.39
N PRO A 211 -10.66 -6.54 -16.66
CA PRO A 211 -11.64 -5.67 -17.32
C PRO A 211 -13.08 -6.20 -17.35
N VAL A 212 -13.27 -7.52 -17.24
CA VAL A 212 -14.60 -8.16 -17.25
C VAL A 212 -15.33 -7.94 -15.92
N CYS A 213 -14.72 -8.38 -14.82
CA CYS A 213 -15.34 -8.44 -13.49
C CYS A 213 -15.02 -7.26 -12.57
N GLY A 214 -14.03 -6.46 -12.93
CA GLY A 214 -13.43 -5.50 -12.03
C GLY A 214 -13.97 -4.08 -12.12
N PRO A 215 -13.38 -3.19 -11.30
CA PRO A 215 -13.70 -1.77 -11.34
C PRO A 215 -13.50 -1.12 -12.71
N ARG A 216 -14.31 -0.11 -13.01
CA ARG A 216 -14.29 0.65 -14.27
C ARG A 216 -14.04 2.13 -14.03
N ILE A 217 -13.36 2.76 -14.97
CA ILE A 217 -13.17 4.20 -15.01
C ILE A 217 -14.23 4.88 -15.88
N TRP A 218 -14.54 6.14 -15.58
CA TRP A 218 -15.30 7.01 -16.48
C TRP A 218 -14.91 8.48 -16.28
N ILE A 219 -15.23 9.31 -17.27
CA ILE A 219 -14.94 10.73 -17.27
C ILE A 219 -16.23 11.52 -17.05
N CYS A 220 -16.17 12.54 -16.20
CA CYS A 220 -17.20 13.54 -16.04
C CYS A 220 -16.65 14.95 -16.31
N ASP A 221 -17.53 15.87 -16.70
CA ASP A 221 -17.25 17.31 -16.64
C ASP A 221 -17.35 17.86 -15.20
N ALA A 222 -17.07 19.15 -15.02
CA ALA A 222 -17.16 19.83 -13.73
C ALA A 222 -18.56 19.84 -13.10
N LYS A 223 -19.63 19.59 -13.88
CA LYS A 223 -21.01 19.50 -13.40
C LYS A 223 -21.39 18.06 -13.01
N GLY A 224 -20.46 17.10 -13.17
CA GLY A 224 -20.69 15.69 -12.89
C GLY A 224 -21.38 14.95 -14.04
N LYS A 225 -21.61 15.58 -15.20
CA LYS A 225 -22.19 14.91 -16.36
C LYS A 225 -21.14 13.97 -16.96
N ARG A 226 -21.50 12.69 -17.09
CA ARG A 226 -20.65 11.68 -17.73
C ARG A 226 -20.46 12.02 -19.20
N LEU A 227 -19.21 12.03 -19.66
CA LEU A 227 -18.86 12.30 -21.05
C LEU A 227 -18.72 10.97 -21.82
N PRO A 228 -19.30 10.85 -23.02
CA PRO A 228 -19.15 9.67 -23.86
C PRO A 228 -17.77 9.68 -24.55
N VAL A 229 -16.74 9.25 -23.82
CA VAL A 229 -15.35 9.21 -24.31
C VAL A 229 -14.96 7.75 -24.55
N SER A 230 -14.60 7.42 -25.79
CA SER A 230 -14.15 6.08 -26.18
C SER A 230 -12.71 5.80 -25.75
N ASP A 231 -11.79 6.75 -26.02
CA ASP A 231 -10.40 6.70 -25.56
C ASP A 231 -10.18 7.72 -24.43
N PRO A 232 -10.24 7.28 -23.15
CA PRO A 232 -10.08 8.18 -22.02
C PRO A 232 -8.69 8.80 -21.98
N TRP A 233 -7.64 8.08 -22.39
CA TRP A 233 -6.27 8.54 -22.28
C TRP A 233 -5.98 9.65 -23.28
N SER A 234 -6.37 9.48 -24.54
CA SER A 234 -6.22 10.52 -25.56
C SER A 234 -7.00 11.79 -25.21
N PHE A 235 -8.21 11.65 -24.64
CA PHE A 235 -9.00 12.80 -24.19
C PHE A 235 -8.33 13.54 -23.03
N ILE A 236 -7.81 12.82 -22.03
CA ILE A 236 -7.09 13.41 -20.90
C ILE A 236 -5.84 14.14 -21.39
N VAL A 237 -5.03 13.51 -22.25
CA VAL A 237 -3.81 14.13 -22.79
C VAL A 237 -4.13 15.40 -23.57
N ARG A 238 -5.12 15.36 -24.48
CA ARG A 238 -5.52 16.53 -25.27
C ARG A 238 -5.93 17.69 -24.36
N THR A 239 -6.84 17.44 -23.42
CA THR A 239 -7.36 18.50 -22.52
C THR A 239 -6.32 19.01 -21.52
N LEU A 240 -5.41 18.16 -21.02
CA LEU A 240 -4.28 18.60 -20.21
C LEU A 240 -3.35 19.54 -21.00
N ARG A 241 -3.09 19.24 -22.29
CA ARG A 241 -2.31 20.12 -23.17
C ARG A 241 -3.01 21.45 -23.47
N GLU A 242 -4.34 21.45 -23.53
CA GLU A 242 -5.17 22.66 -23.62
C GLU A 242 -5.15 23.49 -22.31
N GLY A 243 -4.61 22.92 -21.23
CA GLY A 243 -4.43 23.56 -19.94
C GLY A 243 -5.56 23.30 -18.93
N ALA A 244 -6.35 22.25 -19.14
CA ALA A 244 -7.36 21.82 -18.18
C ALA A 244 -6.73 21.28 -16.89
N ILE A 245 -7.45 21.44 -15.78
CA ILE A 245 -7.15 20.86 -14.48
C ILE A 245 -8.08 19.67 -14.26
N TRP A 246 -7.51 18.51 -13.95
CA TRP A 246 -8.23 17.27 -13.72
C TRP A 246 -8.31 16.93 -12.24
N ALA A 247 -9.43 16.36 -11.79
CA ALA A 247 -9.52 15.64 -10.54
C ALA A 247 -9.51 14.13 -10.83
N VAL A 248 -8.44 13.44 -10.44
CA VAL A 248 -8.23 12.02 -10.71
C VAL A 248 -8.41 11.23 -9.42
N LYS A 249 -9.33 10.26 -9.41
CA LYS A 249 -9.48 9.34 -8.27
C LYS A 249 -8.33 8.34 -8.26
N GLY A 250 -7.47 8.44 -7.24
CA GLY A 250 -6.33 7.56 -7.02
C GLY A 250 -6.63 6.45 -6.02
N LEU A 251 -5.58 5.95 -5.38
CA LEU A 251 -5.67 4.84 -4.42
C LEU A 251 -6.27 5.25 -3.07
N GLY A 252 -5.74 6.34 -2.48
CA GLY A 252 -6.13 6.83 -1.15
C GLY A 252 -7.06 8.04 -1.15
N GLY A 253 -7.34 8.60 -2.33
CA GLY A 253 -8.23 9.74 -2.52
C GLY A 253 -7.99 10.39 -3.88
N PHE A 254 -8.48 11.61 -4.06
CA PHE A 254 -8.33 12.34 -5.31
C PHE A 254 -6.98 13.08 -5.40
N HIS A 255 -6.46 13.23 -6.61
CA HIS A 255 -5.42 14.19 -6.97
C HIS A 255 -5.98 15.26 -7.90
N LEU A 256 -5.53 16.50 -7.73
CA LEU A 256 -5.64 17.53 -8.76
C LEU A 256 -4.40 17.46 -9.64
N VAL A 257 -4.65 17.39 -10.96
CA VAL A 257 -3.68 17.05 -11.98
C VAL A 257 -3.68 18.10 -13.07
N CYS A 258 -2.50 18.60 -13.43
CA CYS A 258 -2.32 19.50 -14.56
C CYS A 258 -0.89 19.37 -15.10
N ASP A 259 -0.64 19.94 -16.29
CA ASP A 259 0.72 20.02 -16.84
C ASP A 259 1.63 20.82 -15.89
N ALA A 260 2.70 20.18 -15.42
CA ALA A 260 3.67 20.79 -14.50
C ALA A 260 4.66 21.73 -15.20
N GLN A 261 4.76 21.68 -16.54
CA GLN A 261 5.62 22.57 -17.32
C GLN A 261 4.91 23.88 -17.69
N ASN A 262 3.57 23.90 -17.61
CA ASN A 262 2.78 25.06 -18.01
C ASN A 262 2.56 26.03 -16.84
N GLU A 263 3.39 27.07 -16.76
CA GLU A 263 3.36 28.10 -15.73
C GLU A 263 1.97 28.74 -15.55
N ARG A 264 1.25 28.98 -16.65
CA ARG A 264 -0.10 29.57 -16.62
C ARG A 264 -1.09 28.65 -15.89
N VAL A 265 -1.03 27.35 -16.18
CA VAL A 265 -1.95 26.36 -15.62
C VAL A 265 -1.63 26.10 -14.15
N VAL A 266 -0.35 26.04 -13.78
CA VAL A 266 0.07 25.90 -12.38
C VAL A 266 -0.38 27.09 -11.54
N LYS A 267 -0.25 28.32 -12.05
CA LYS A 267 -0.80 29.53 -11.40
C LYS A 267 -2.32 29.46 -11.24
N GLU A 268 -3.03 29.00 -12.26
CA GLU A 268 -4.49 28.86 -12.20
C GLU A 268 -4.93 27.81 -11.17
N LEU A 269 -4.25 26.66 -11.13
CA LEU A 269 -4.47 25.64 -10.10
C LEU A 269 -4.28 26.22 -8.69
N ARG A 270 -3.23 27.02 -8.46
CA ARG A 270 -3.00 27.68 -7.16
C ARG A 270 -4.13 28.64 -6.80
N ARG A 271 -4.58 29.44 -7.76
CA ARG A 271 -5.67 30.41 -7.59
C ARG A 271 -6.95 29.68 -7.18
N ARG A 272 -7.39 28.68 -7.95
CA ARG A 272 -8.61 27.90 -7.67
C ARG A 272 -8.52 27.10 -6.38
N LYS A 273 -7.35 26.50 -6.07
CA LYS A 273 -7.12 25.74 -4.83
C LYS A 273 -6.94 26.61 -3.58
N ARG A 274 -6.80 27.94 -3.74
CA ARG A 274 -6.43 28.90 -2.67
C ARG A 274 -5.14 28.51 -1.95
N ARG A 275 -4.10 28.20 -2.73
CA ARG A 275 -2.80 27.71 -2.23
C ARG A 275 -1.63 28.53 -2.80
N PRO A 276 -1.34 29.71 -2.25
CA PRO A 276 -0.40 30.65 -2.87
C PRO A 276 1.03 30.14 -2.91
N ALA A 277 1.60 29.67 -1.79
CA ALA A 277 3.03 29.35 -1.70
C ALA A 277 3.36 27.87 -1.50
N LYS A 278 2.48 27.10 -0.83
CA LYS A 278 2.85 25.74 -0.41
C LYS A 278 3.15 24.85 -1.63
N PRO A 279 4.29 24.11 -1.64
CA PRO A 279 4.71 23.35 -2.82
C PRO A 279 3.68 22.36 -3.32
N LEU A 280 3.71 22.14 -4.64
CA LEU A 280 2.93 21.14 -5.35
C LEU A 280 3.87 19.99 -5.71
N ALA A 281 3.48 18.76 -5.36
CA ALA A 281 4.24 17.58 -5.77
C ALA A 281 3.98 17.28 -7.24
N VAL A 282 4.97 16.70 -7.91
CA VAL A 282 4.90 16.32 -9.31
C VAL A 282 5.23 14.83 -9.45
N MET A 283 4.53 14.18 -10.38
CA MET A 283 4.79 12.80 -10.75
C MET A 283 5.42 12.76 -12.14
N VAL A 284 6.47 11.95 -12.25
CA VAL A 284 7.22 11.71 -13.49
C VAL A 284 7.16 10.23 -13.84
N ARG A 285 7.30 9.90 -15.13
CA ARG A 285 7.07 8.54 -15.63
C ARG A 285 8.04 7.50 -15.07
N ASP A 286 9.31 7.89 -14.92
CA ASP A 286 10.41 7.01 -14.58
C ASP A 286 11.59 7.80 -13.98
N LEU A 287 12.65 7.11 -13.56
CA LEU A 287 13.86 7.75 -13.02
C LEU A 287 14.59 8.62 -14.05
N ALA A 288 14.53 8.30 -15.35
CA ALA A 288 15.17 9.11 -16.38
C ALA A 288 14.49 10.48 -16.48
N ALA A 289 13.17 10.53 -16.42
CA ALA A 289 12.40 11.77 -16.31
C ALA A 289 12.67 12.49 -14.98
N ALA A 290 12.78 11.75 -13.86
CA ALA A 290 13.09 12.34 -12.55
C ALA A 290 14.43 13.09 -12.55
N ARG A 291 15.48 12.50 -13.16
CA ARG A 291 16.82 13.11 -13.29
C ARG A 291 16.85 14.36 -14.17
N LYS A 292 15.85 14.57 -15.03
CA LYS A 292 15.69 15.82 -15.81
C LYS A 292 15.05 16.94 -15.00
N VAL A 293 14.40 16.62 -13.89
CA VAL A 293 13.71 17.58 -13.00
C VAL A 293 14.54 17.90 -11.76
N ALA A 294 15.24 16.90 -11.21
CA ALA A 294 16.02 17.02 -9.99
C ALA A 294 17.40 16.39 -10.10
N GLU A 295 18.31 16.86 -9.25
CA GLU A 295 19.55 16.18 -8.90
C GLU A 295 19.23 15.13 -7.86
N LEU A 296 19.48 13.86 -8.19
CA LEU A 296 19.14 12.71 -7.35
C LEU A 296 20.39 11.99 -6.87
N THR A 297 20.44 11.75 -5.58
CA THR A 297 21.39 10.82 -4.96
C THR A 297 20.91 9.36 -5.10
N PRO A 298 21.80 8.36 -5.00
CA PRO A 298 21.40 6.95 -5.01
C PRO A 298 20.34 6.61 -3.95
N ALA A 299 20.41 7.22 -2.77
CA ALA A 299 19.45 7.02 -1.69
C ALA A 299 18.05 7.56 -2.03
N GLU A 300 17.96 8.69 -2.72
CA GLU A 300 16.70 9.27 -3.20
C GLU A 300 16.09 8.43 -4.33
N GLU A 301 16.91 7.92 -5.25
CA GLU A 301 16.45 7.02 -6.32
C GLU A 301 15.91 5.71 -5.76
N ALA A 302 16.64 5.09 -4.82
CA ALA A 302 16.18 3.90 -4.13
C ALA A 302 14.85 4.15 -3.39
N ARG A 303 14.68 5.34 -2.80
CA ARG A 303 13.43 5.71 -2.14
C ARG A 303 12.29 5.94 -3.12
N LEU A 304 12.53 6.56 -4.27
CA LEU A 304 11.52 6.72 -5.33
C LEU A 304 11.03 5.38 -5.87
N LEU A 305 11.93 4.40 -6.01
CA LEU A 305 11.63 3.03 -6.46
C LEU A 305 11.06 2.12 -5.37
N SER A 306 11.03 2.57 -4.12
CA SER A 306 10.58 1.74 -3.00
C SER A 306 9.11 1.33 -3.14
N PRO A 307 8.69 0.18 -2.56
CA PRO A 307 7.31 -0.27 -2.60
C PRO A 307 6.33 0.73 -1.98
N GLU A 308 6.79 1.58 -1.05
CA GLU A 308 6.00 2.66 -0.47
C GLU A 308 5.77 3.83 -1.46
N ALA A 309 6.61 3.98 -2.48
CA ALA A 309 6.59 5.01 -3.52
C ALA A 309 6.20 6.42 -2.97
N PRO A 310 6.93 6.98 -2.00
CA PRO A 310 6.60 8.27 -1.40
C PRO A 310 6.90 9.44 -2.34
N ILE A 311 6.45 10.63 -1.96
CA ILE A 311 6.99 11.88 -2.49
C ILE A 311 8.36 12.11 -1.85
N VAL A 312 9.41 12.19 -2.65
CA VAL A 312 10.78 12.49 -2.24
C VAL A 312 11.07 13.96 -2.52
N LEU A 313 11.50 14.71 -1.50
CA LEU A 313 11.98 16.07 -1.67
C LEU A 313 13.44 16.03 -2.14
N ALA A 314 13.68 16.45 -3.38
CA ALA A 314 15.01 16.47 -4.00
C ALA A 314 15.38 17.87 -4.49
N GLN A 315 16.68 18.10 -4.70
CA GLN A 315 17.20 19.36 -5.21
C GLN A 315 16.77 19.56 -6.66
N GLN A 316 16.19 20.72 -6.98
CA GLN A 316 15.82 21.07 -8.35
C GLN A 316 17.06 21.14 -9.23
N ARG A 317 17.01 20.49 -10.38
CA ARG A 317 18.06 20.61 -11.40
C ARG A 317 17.97 22.00 -12.05
N ARG A 318 19.12 22.62 -12.34
CA ARG A 318 19.19 23.92 -13.03
C ARG A 318 19.73 23.77 -14.46
N PRO A 319 19.15 24.45 -15.47
CA PRO A 319 17.91 25.24 -15.39
C PRO A 319 16.69 24.36 -15.06
N PHE A 320 15.74 24.91 -14.29
CA PHE A 320 14.58 24.14 -13.83
C PHE A 320 13.59 23.96 -14.98
N SER A 321 13.26 22.70 -15.29
CA SER A 321 12.50 22.32 -16.48
C SER A 321 10.97 22.39 -16.31
N LEU A 322 10.50 22.74 -15.11
CA LEU A 322 9.09 22.84 -14.77
C LEU A 322 8.72 24.28 -14.37
N ALA A 323 7.43 24.54 -14.20
CA ALA A 323 6.90 25.83 -13.74
C ALA A 323 7.53 26.26 -12.40
N GLU A 324 8.10 27.46 -12.35
CA GLU A 324 8.74 28.02 -11.15
C GLU A 324 7.75 28.15 -9.99
N THR A 325 6.48 28.41 -10.32
CA THR A 325 5.42 28.47 -9.31
C THR A 325 5.08 27.11 -8.71
N LEU A 326 5.67 25.98 -9.10
CA LEU A 326 5.48 24.71 -8.38
C LEU A 326 5.97 24.77 -6.93
N ALA A 327 7.08 25.46 -6.69
CA ALA A 327 7.67 25.62 -5.36
C ALA A 327 8.32 27.02 -5.22
N PRO A 328 7.51 28.09 -5.12
CA PRO A 328 8.01 29.46 -5.08
C PRO A 328 8.98 29.68 -3.93
N GLY A 329 10.16 30.23 -4.24
CA GLY A 329 11.20 30.54 -3.25
C GLY A 329 11.89 29.32 -2.64
N LEU A 330 11.71 28.12 -3.19
CA LEU A 330 12.38 26.90 -2.74
C LEU A 330 13.23 26.31 -3.84
N HIS A 331 14.36 25.71 -3.46
CA HIS A 331 15.24 24.96 -4.35
C HIS A 331 14.94 23.46 -4.38
N LEU A 332 13.91 23.02 -3.63
CA LEU A 332 13.48 21.63 -3.59
C LEU A 332 12.22 21.41 -4.43
N VAL A 333 12.09 20.21 -4.99
CA VAL A 333 10.90 19.72 -5.68
C VAL A 333 10.43 18.43 -5.03
N GLY A 334 9.12 18.29 -4.84
CA GLY A 334 8.53 17.04 -4.38
C GLY A 334 8.26 16.13 -5.56
N LEU A 335 9.08 15.09 -5.75
CA LEU A 335 9.01 14.13 -6.83
C LEU A 335 8.38 12.82 -6.38
N MET A 336 7.58 12.20 -7.23
CA MET A 336 7.11 10.83 -7.04
C MET A 336 7.04 10.07 -8.36
N LEU A 337 7.14 8.75 -8.28
CA LEU A 337 6.92 7.85 -9.41
C LEU A 337 5.47 7.33 -9.43
N PRO A 338 4.99 6.80 -10.57
CA PRO A 338 3.67 6.18 -10.63
C PRO A 338 3.66 4.95 -9.73
N TYR A 339 2.59 4.81 -8.95
CA TYR A 339 2.48 3.72 -7.99
C TYR A 339 1.23 2.86 -8.17
N THR A 340 0.29 3.28 -9.02
CA THR A 340 -0.89 2.47 -9.41
C THR A 340 -0.86 2.21 -10.92
N PRO A 341 -1.54 1.16 -11.42
CA PRO A 341 -1.65 0.94 -12.85
C PRO A 341 -2.31 2.13 -13.57
N LEU A 342 -3.31 2.76 -12.95
CA LEU A 342 -3.91 4.01 -13.44
C LEU A 342 -2.87 5.11 -13.66
N HIS A 343 -1.96 5.33 -12.70
CA HIS A 343 -0.89 6.32 -12.84
C HIS A 343 0.11 5.95 -13.93
N HIS A 344 0.46 4.67 -14.05
CA HIS A 344 1.35 4.20 -15.12
C HIS A 344 0.73 4.41 -16.50
N LEU A 345 -0.54 4.11 -16.68
CA LEU A 345 -1.26 4.31 -17.95
C LEU A 345 -1.37 5.81 -18.29
N LEU A 346 -1.72 6.64 -17.30
CA LEU A 346 -1.77 8.09 -17.48
C LEU A 346 -0.41 8.67 -17.90
N LEU A 347 0.68 8.34 -17.20
CA LEU A 347 2.01 8.85 -17.55
C LEU A 347 2.65 8.17 -18.76
N ARG A 348 2.18 6.99 -19.17
CA ARG A 348 2.57 6.41 -20.47
C ARG A 348 1.94 7.19 -21.61
N ALA A 349 0.67 7.60 -21.48
CA ALA A 349 -0.03 8.40 -22.48
C ALA A 349 0.47 9.86 -22.52
N TRP A 350 0.91 10.41 -21.38
CA TRP A 350 1.38 11.80 -21.29
C TRP A 350 2.73 12.00 -22.01
N PRO A 351 2.82 12.89 -23.02
CA PRO A 351 4.07 13.15 -23.74
C PRO A 351 5.03 14.11 -23.01
N GLY A 352 4.54 14.90 -22.04
CA GLY A 352 5.33 15.87 -21.30
C GLY A 352 6.21 15.25 -20.22
N LEU A 353 6.99 16.09 -19.54
CA LEU A 353 7.98 15.65 -18.56
C LEU A 353 7.37 15.23 -17.22
N ALA A 354 6.39 16.00 -16.72
CA ALA A 354 5.79 15.80 -15.41
C ALA A 354 4.34 16.29 -15.37
N LEU A 355 3.55 15.70 -14.48
CA LEU A 355 2.22 16.19 -14.10
C LEU A 355 2.23 16.59 -12.63
N VAL A 356 1.50 17.65 -12.29
CA VAL A 356 1.21 17.97 -10.88
C VAL A 356 0.34 16.85 -10.30
N MET A 357 0.66 16.38 -9.10
CA MET A 357 -0.13 15.40 -8.35
C MET A 357 -0.30 15.90 -6.92
N THR A 358 -1.22 16.85 -6.73
CA THR A 358 -1.52 17.41 -5.40
C THR A 358 -2.83 16.86 -4.85
N SER A 359 -2.95 16.74 -3.53
CA SER A 359 -4.17 16.22 -2.88
C SER A 359 -5.46 16.94 -3.35
N GLY A 360 -6.51 16.18 -3.62
CA GLY A 360 -7.81 16.67 -4.09
C GLY A 360 -8.66 17.25 -2.97
N ASN A 361 -8.28 18.43 -2.49
CA ASN A 361 -9.01 19.17 -1.47
C ASN A 361 -8.76 20.68 -1.64
N LEU A 362 -9.74 21.49 -1.23
CA LEU A 362 -9.53 22.91 -0.98
C LEU A 362 -8.57 23.07 0.22
N SER A 363 -7.78 24.16 0.26
CA SER A 363 -6.74 24.33 1.27
C SER A 363 -7.25 24.02 2.68
N ASP A 364 -6.48 23.22 3.41
CA ASP A 364 -6.70 22.82 4.81
C ASP A 364 -7.92 21.94 5.11
N GLU A 365 -8.69 21.56 4.09
CA GLU A 365 -9.76 20.57 4.24
C GLU A 365 -9.26 19.10 4.15
N PRO A 366 -10.06 18.12 4.62
CA PRO A 366 -9.80 16.71 4.39
C PRO A 366 -9.74 16.33 2.90
N LEU A 367 -8.93 15.31 2.61
CA LEU A 367 -8.81 14.70 1.27
C LEU A 367 -10.19 14.19 0.81
N CYS A 368 -10.66 14.61 -0.37
CA CYS A 368 -11.83 14.01 -0.98
C CYS A 368 -11.47 12.59 -1.43
N TYR A 369 -12.36 11.63 -1.20
CA TYR A 369 -12.15 10.23 -1.63
C TYR A 369 -13.41 9.57 -2.20
N ARG A 370 -14.60 10.11 -1.90
CA ARG A 370 -15.86 9.69 -2.53
C ARG A 370 -16.13 10.46 -3.81
N ASN A 371 -16.81 9.83 -4.77
CA ASN A 371 -17.07 10.44 -6.08
C ASN A 371 -17.95 11.69 -5.94
N GLU A 372 -19.02 11.56 -5.17
CA GLU A 372 -20.02 12.61 -4.95
C GLU A 372 -19.40 13.80 -4.21
N GLU A 373 -18.57 13.51 -3.21
CA GLU A 373 -17.82 14.51 -2.46
C GLU A 373 -16.86 15.29 -3.37
N ALA A 374 -16.10 14.59 -4.22
CA ALA A 374 -15.16 15.22 -5.13
C ALA A 374 -15.87 16.13 -6.14
N LEU A 375 -16.97 15.68 -6.74
CA LEU A 375 -17.78 16.50 -7.64
C LEU A 375 -18.34 17.75 -6.94
N ALA A 376 -18.85 17.60 -5.71
CA ALA A 376 -19.39 18.72 -4.95
C ALA A 376 -18.31 19.75 -4.54
N ARG A 377 -17.13 19.29 -4.10
CA ARG A 377 -16.10 20.16 -3.50
C ARG A 377 -15.05 20.65 -4.47
N LEU A 378 -14.77 19.91 -5.55
CA LEU A 378 -13.68 20.20 -6.49
C LEU A 378 -14.15 20.76 -7.83
N SER A 379 -15.46 20.87 -8.08
CA SER A 379 -16.02 21.42 -9.33
C SER A 379 -15.61 22.87 -9.61
N GLY A 380 -15.32 23.66 -8.57
CA GLY A 380 -14.75 25.01 -8.70
C GLY A 380 -13.24 25.03 -8.98
N VAL A 381 -12.58 23.86 -9.02
CA VAL A 381 -11.13 23.71 -9.21
C VAL A 381 -10.81 22.94 -10.47
N ALA A 382 -11.36 21.74 -10.61
CA ALA A 382 -11.14 20.85 -11.73
C ALA A 382 -12.19 21.05 -12.83
N ASP A 383 -11.72 21.08 -14.07
CA ASP A 383 -12.56 21.15 -15.27
C ASP A 383 -13.15 19.78 -15.63
N TYR A 384 -12.42 18.71 -15.32
CA TYR A 384 -12.81 17.32 -15.58
C TYR A 384 -12.47 16.39 -14.42
N PHE A 385 -13.17 15.26 -14.36
CA PHE A 385 -13.03 14.24 -13.34
C PHE A 385 -12.79 12.88 -13.98
N LEU A 386 -11.73 12.19 -13.55
CA LEU A 386 -11.53 10.77 -13.82
C LEU A 386 -11.94 9.99 -12.57
N LEU A 387 -13.09 9.31 -12.66
CA LEU A 387 -13.72 8.59 -11.57
C LEU A 387 -13.60 7.08 -11.76
N HIS A 388 -13.81 6.33 -10.68
CA HIS A 388 -14.00 4.89 -10.73
C HIS A 388 -14.93 4.39 -9.63
N ASP A 389 -15.45 3.18 -9.81
CA ASP A 389 -16.46 2.54 -8.96
C ASP A 389 -15.85 1.76 -7.81
N ARG A 390 -14.53 1.48 -7.77
CA ARG A 390 -13.89 0.93 -6.57
C ARG A 390 -13.99 1.91 -5.39
N PRO A 391 -14.68 1.55 -4.28
CA PRO A 391 -14.72 2.40 -3.09
C PRO A 391 -13.36 2.47 -2.40
N ILE A 392 -13.03 3.65 -1.86
CA ILE A 392 -11.90 3.87 -0.96
C ILE A 392 -12.46 3.84 0.46
N VAL A 393 -12.05 2.85 1.25
CA VAL A 393 -12.55 2.64 2.61
C VAL A 393 -11.82 3.55 3.59
N SER A 394 -10.48 3.52 3.52
CA SER A 394 -9.60 4.28 4.39
C SER A 394 -8.83 5.31 3.56
N PRO A 395 -9.27 6.58 3.52
CA PRO A 395 -8.56 7.61 2.78
C PRO A 395 -7.18 7.90 3.39
N VAL A 396 -6.19 8.08 2.53
CA VAL A 396 -4.80 8.27 2.95
C VAL A 396 -4.07 9.19 1.97
N ASP A 397 -3.36 10.18 2.53
CA ASP A 397 -2.48 11.06 1.75
C ASP A 397 -1.23 10.32 1.25
N ASP A 398 -0.54 10.91 0.27
CA ASP A 398 0.82 10.46 -0.08
C ASP A 398 1.83 10.81 1.02
N SER A 399 2.70 9.85 1.34
CA SER A 399 3.83 10.07 2.25
C SER A 399 4.85 11.02 1.65
N VAL A 400 5.53 11.79 2.50
CA VAL A 400 6.58 12.74 2.09
C VAL A 400 7.84 12.44 2.87
N VAL A 401 8.93 12.21 2.15
CA VAL A 401 10.26 11.88 2.69
C VAL A 401 11.27 12.89 2.17
N ARG A 402 12.25 13.21 3.01
CA ARG A 402 13.50 13.86 2.60
C ARG A 402 14.67 12.97 3.03
N MET A 403 15.65 12.79 2.17
CA MET A 403 16.87 12.05 2.53
C MET A 403 17.88 12.97 3.21
N SER A 404 18.61 12.44 4.19
CA SER A 404 19.74 13.07 4.85
C SER A 404 20.89 12.06 4.87
N GLY A 405 21.76 12.11 3.87
CA GLY A 405 22.60 10.97 3.51
C GLY A 405 21.71 9.77 3.16
N ASP A 406 22.03 8.60 3.71
CA ASP A 406 21.25 7.37 3.49
C ASP A 406 20.00 7.27 4.39
N PHE A 407 19.80 8.22 5.31
CA PHE A 407 18.72 8.16 6.29
C PHE A 407 17.45 8.89 5.82
N PRO A 408 16.28 8.22 5.82
CA PRO A 408 15.01 8.86 5.45
C PRO A 408 14.41 9.65 6.62
N ILE A 409 14.12 10.93 6.40
CA ILE A 409 13.32 11.77 7.29
C ILE A 409 11.89 11.83 6.76
N LEU A 410 10.96 11.18 7.46
CA LEU A 410 9.53 11.20 7.14
C LEU A 410 8.91 12.53 7.59
N LEU A 411 8.64 13.43 6.64
CA LEU A 411 7.91 14.68 6.89
C LEU A 411 6.41 14.45 6.99
N ARG A 412 5.91 13.46 6.24
CA ARG A 412 4.54 12.95 6.34
C ARG A 412 4.54 11.44 6.22
N ARG A 413 3.99 10.79 7.24
CA ARG A 413 3.80 9.34 7.27
C ARG A 413 2.34 9.03 6.96
N ALA A 414 2.09 8.47 5.78
CA ALA A 414 0.76 8.15 5.26
C ALA A 414 0.85 6.89 4.36
N ARG A 415 0.43 6.96 3.08
CA ARG A 415 0.42 5.82 2.15
C ARG A 415 1.78 5.12 2.09
N GLY A 416 1.77 3.79 2.02
CA GLY A 416 2.98 2.95 2.01
C GLY A 416 3.53 2.64 3.40
N PHE A 417 3.24 3.47 4.41
CA PHE A 417 3.72 3.25 5.78
C PHE A 417 2.58 2.93 6.75
N VAL A 418 1.43 3.57 6.60
CA VAL A 418 0.23 3.33 7.41
C VAL A 418 -0.49 2.08 6.92
N PRO A 419 -0.98 1.19 7.82
CA PRO A 419 -1.04 1.32 9.28
C PRO A 419 0.08 0.52 9.98
N GLY A 420 1.22 0.29 9.32
CA GLY A 420 2.35 -0.42 9.90
C GLY A 420 2.73 0.14 11.28
N PRO A 421 3.27 -0.67 12.20
CA PRO A 421 3.65 -0.18 13.51
C PRO A 421 4.86 0.75 13.41
N TRP A 422 4.97 1.71 14.34
CA TRP A 422 6.24 2.38 14.55
C TRP A 422 7.16 1.41 15.32
N PRO A 423 8.43 1.24 14.94
CA PRO A 423 9.37 0.50 15.77
C PRO A 423 9.61 1.32 17.04
N TRP A 424 8.87 1.01 18.10
CA TRP A 424 9.20 1.50 19.43
C TRP A 424 10.43 0.71 19.90
N GLY A 425 11.44 1.40 20.41
CA GLY A 425 12.41 0.75 21.29
C GLY A 425 11.70 0.13 22.51
N PRO A 426 12.37 -0.73 23.30
CA PRO A 426 11.74 -1.61 24.30
C PRO A 426 11.12 -0.93 25.53
N PHE A 427 10.68 0.33 25.43
CA PHE A 427 10.08 1.09 26.53
C PHE A 427 8.71 1.67 26.13
N SER A 428 7.64 0.88 26.29
CA SER A 428 6.45 1.27 27.06
C SER A 428 5.41 0.14 27.06
N LYS A 429 4.87 -0.20 28.24
CA LYS A 429 3.93 -1.31 28.45
C LYS A 429 2.45 -0.90 28.37
N THR A 430 2.10 0.25 27.81
CA THR A 430 0.70 0.71 27.79
C THR A 430 0.29 1.29 26.43
N PRO A 431 -0.72 0.71 25.75
CA PRO A 431 -1.30 1.33 24.56
C PRO A 431 -2.01 2.63 24.96
N SER A 432 -1.55 3.76 24.42
CA SER A 432 -2.13 5.08 24.60
C SER A 432 -2.38 5.71 23.22
N PRO A 433 -3.62 6.07 22.86
CA PRO A 433 -3.85 6.93 21.70
C PRO A 433 -3.35 8.35 22.02
N ARG A 434 -2.27 8.79 21.36
CA ARG A 434 -1.80 10.18 21.42
C ARG A 434 -2.34 10.96 20.23
N CYS A 435 -3.17 11.97 20.49
CA CYS A 435 -3.56 12.94 19.47
C CYS A 435 -2.43 13.97 19.30
N GLY A 436 -1.82 14.02 18.12
CA GLY A 436 -0.78 15.00 17.81
C GLY A 436 -1.34 16.43 17.76
N GLY A 437 -0.87 17.29 18.66
CA GLY A 437 -1.14 18.74 18.69
C GLY A 437 0.14 19.54 18.91
N LYS A 438 0.16 20.79 18.43
CA LYS A 438 1.35 21.65 18.28
C LYS A 438 2.10 21.89 19.61
N ARG A 439 3.44 21.83 19.48
CA ARG A 439 4.57 22.07 20.41
C ARG A 439 4.34 23.06 21.59
N PRO A 440 5.07 22.93 22.74
CA PRO A 440 6.52 22.70 22.71
C PRO A 440 7.20 21.78 23.77
N TRP A 441 8.43 21.40 23.42
CA TRP A 441 9.57 20.82 24.18
C TRP A 441 9.49 19.40 24.79
N SER A 442 9.96 18.39 24.03
CA SER A 442 11.12 17.50 24.32
C SER A 442 11.09 16.25 23.41
N VAL A 443 12.23 15.96 22.76
CA VAL A 443 12.52 14.89 21.77
C VAL A 443 11.86 15.04 20.37
N PRO A 444 12.62 15.09 19.26
CA PRO A 444 12.10 15.48 17.95
C PRO A 444 11.40 14.31 17.26
N ILE A 445 10.09 14.15 17.48
CA ILE A 445 9.23 13.32 16.61
C ILE A 445 8.48 14.26 15.67
N TRP A 446 9.06 14.52 14.50
CA TRP A 446 8.38 15.23 13.43
C TRP A 446 7.72 14.23 12.49
N GLY A 447 6.45 13.94 12.73
CA GLY A 447 5.61 13.21 11.79
C GLY A 447 4.17 13.68 11.93
N ILE A 448 3.68 14.46 10.97
CA ILE A 448 2.25 14.79 10.92
C ILE A 448 1.54 13.53 10.39
N TRP A 449 0.74 12.90 11.25
CA TRP A 449 -0.19 11.86 10.83
C TRP A 449 -1.39 12.52 10.13
N LYS A 450 -1.65 12.09 8.90
CA LYS A 450 -2.89 12.40 8.18
C LYS A 450 -3.51 11.09 7.70
N ALA A 451 -4.07 10.35 8.65
CA ALA A 451 -5.06 9.33 8.37
C ALA A 451 -6.40 9.91 8.82
N TYR A 452 -7.37 9.96 7.92
CA TYR A 452 -8.68 10.52 8.23
C TYR A 452 -9.56 9.39 8.77
N PRO A 453 -10.13 9.51 9.99
CA PRO A 453 -11.12 8.56 10.45
C PRO A 453 -12.31 8.56 9.47
N SER A 454 -12.87 7.38 9.23
CA SER A 454 -14.14 7.22 8.49
C SER A 454 -15.17 8.23 9.03
N SER A 455 -15.67 9.09 8.13
CA SER A 455 -16.34 10.34 8.49
C SER A 455 -17.65 10.16 9.26
N GLY A 456 -17.78 10.97 10.31
CA GLY A 456 -19.00 11.21 11.06
C GLY A 456 -18.86 12.42 11.99
N ALA A 457 -18.23 13.52 11.54
CA ALA A 457 -18.21 14.80 12.26
C ALA A 457 -17.80 15.95 11.33
N SER A 458 -18.72 16.41 10.47
CA SER A 458 -18.63 17.77 9.91
C SER A 458 -19.45 18.72 10.78
N ARG A 459 -18.82 19.80 11.25
CA ARG A 459 -19.46 20.91 11.96
C ARG A 459 -20.64 21.48 11.14
N ARG A 460 -21.87 21.35 11.64
CA ARG A 460 -22.96 22.32 11.45
C ARG A 460 -23.81 22.42 12.74
N PRO A 461 -24.43 23.57 13.04
CA PRO A 461 -25.12 23.82 14.31
C PRO A 461 -26.57 23.30 14.31
N TRP A 462 -26.91 22.51 15.36
CA TRP A 462 -28.17 22.14 16.06
C TRP A 462 -29.59 22.44 15.49
N PRO A 463 -30.69 21.76 15.93
CA PRO A 463 -30.83 20.91 17.13
C PRO A 463 -31.54 19.53 16.97
N THR A 464 -31.39 18.71 18.02
CA THR A 464 -32.28 17.62 18.50
C THR A 464 -32.61 16.45 17.56
N THR A 465 -31.80 15.40 17.61
CA THR A 465 -32.20 14.05 18.10
C THR A 465 -30.97 13.13 18.07
N ALA A 466 -30.76 12.42 19.18
CA ALA A 466 -29.63 11.53 19.38
C ALA A 466 -29.85 10.21 18.62
N ALA A 467 -28.93 9.86 17.72
CA ALA A 467 -28.78 8.51 17.21
C ALA A 467 -27.30 8.14 17.19
N SER A 468 -27.01 7.01 17.81
CA SER A 468 -25.69 6.41 18.04
C SER A 468 -24.90 6.17 16.76
N LEU A 469 -23.69 6.73 16.67
CA LEU A 469 -22.68 6.34 15.68
C LEU A 469 -21.34 6.11 16.38
N THR A 470 -21.04 4.83 16.64
CA THR A 470 -19.73 4.33 17.07
C THR A 470 -18.92 3.97 15.82
N SER A 471 -17.68 4.45 15.72
CA SER A 471 -16.78 3.99 14.66
C SER A 471 -16.28 2.57 14.98
N PRO A 472 -15.98 1.73 13.97
CA PRO A 472 -15.41 0.39 14.20
C PRO A 472 -14.09 0.41 15.00
N TRP A 473 -13.37 1.54 14.96
CA TRP A 473 -12.06 1.71 15.60
C TRP A 473 -12.14 2.17 17.07
N SER A 474 -13.33 2.54 17.55
CA SER A 474 -13.52 3.09 18.90
C SER A 474 -13.60 2.03 20.02
N ARG A 475 -13.64 0.74 19.70
CA ARG A 475 -13.73 -0.35 20.70
C ARG A 475 -12.39 -0.71 21.38
N TRP A 476 -11.30 -0.04 21.05
CA TRP A 476 -9.94 -0.46 21.43
C TRP A 476 -9.16 0.58 22.25
N SER A 477 -9.82 1.36 23.11
CA SER A 477 -9.12 2.28 24.01
C SER A 477 -9.74 2.29 25.41
N ALA A 478 -9.01 1.73 26.36
CA ALA A 478 -9.23 1.92 27.79
C ALA A 478 -8.43 3.15 28.27
N ILE A 479 -9.10 4.02 29.03
CA ILE A 479 -8.56 5.17 29.78
C ILE A 479 -8.34 6.46 28.96
N SER A 480 -9.00 7.55 29.41
CA SER A 480 -8.78 8.92 28.93
C SER A 480 -7.77 9.65 29.82
N THR A 481 -6.75 10.28 29.24
CA THR A 481 -5.90 11.26 29.94
C THR A 481 -6.38 12.68 29.64
N GLN A 482 -6.66 13.46 30.69
CA GLN A 482 -6.95 14.90 30.57
C GLN A 482 -5.64 15.69 30.62
N THR A 483 -5.39 16.50 29.60
CA THR A 483 -4.34 17.53 29.62
C THR A 483 -4.87 18.75 30.37
N ILE A 484 -4.12 19.23 31.37
CA ILE A 484 -4.44 20.43 32.16
C ILE A 484 -4.16 21.67 31.28
N PHE A 485 -5.18 22.51 31.08
CA PHE A 485 -5.05 23.83 30.44
C PHE A 485 -5.05 24.96 31.49
N PRO A 486 -4.32 26.08 31.27
CA PRO A 486 -4.52 27.33 31.99
C PRO A 486 -5.91 27.93 31.71
N PRO A 487 -6.48 28.75 32.62
CA PRO A 487 -7.91 28.95 32.70
C PRO A 487 -8.38 30.10 31.81
N VAL A 488 -8.86 29.81 30.60
CA VAL A 488 -9.85 30.67 29.94
C VAL A 488 -10.83 29.75 29.19
N TRP A 489 -12.10 29.80 29.59
CA TRP A 489 -13.27 29.05 29.07
C TRP A 489 -13.53 27.64 29.66
N ARG A 490 -13.85 27.59 30.96
CA ARG A 490 -14.66 26.48 31.52
C ARG A 490 -16.12 26.65 31.08
N ARG A 491 -16.66 25.71 30.29
CA ARG A 491 -18.08 25.31 30.37
C ARG A 491 -18.19 23.79 30.42
N ARG A 492 -18.95 23.36 31.43
CA ARG A 492 -19.09 22.03 32.02
C ARG A 492 -19.54 20.94 31.03
N TRP A 493 -18.91 19.78 31.09
CA TRP A 493 -19.58 18.48 30.93
C TRP A 493 -19.84 17.90 32.33
N PRO A 494 -21.08 17.49 32.68
CA PRO A 494 -21.37 16.82 33.95
C PRO A 494 -21.13 15.30 33.90
N GLY A 495 -20.61 14.74 35.02
CA GLY A 495 -20.87 13.40 35.57
C GLY A 495 -20.47 12.16 34.74
N THR A 496 -19.27 11.60 34.92
CA THR A 496 -18.90 10.45 35.81
C THR A 496 -19.28 9.04 35.35
N LYS A 497 -18.25 8.19 35.17
CA LYS A 497 -18.08 6.93 35.93
C LYS A 497 -16.59 6.77 36.27
N GLY A 498 -16.31 6.49 37.55
CA GLY A 498 -15.01 6.67 38.19
C GLY A 498 -13.92 5.69 37.76
N TYR A 499 -12.70 6.22 37.60
CA TYR A 499 -11.44 5.49 37.53
C TYR A 499 -10.35 6.35 38.22
N PRO A 500 -9.34 5.74 38.87
CA PRO A 500 -8.42 6.46 39.75
C PRO A 500 -7.47 7.38 38.98
N SER A 501 -7.33 8.62 39.43
CA SER A 501 -6.34 9.58 38.92
C SER A 501 -4.98 9.40 39.62
N LEU A 502 -3.92 9.17 38.84
CA LEU A 502 -2.54 9.25 39.34
C LEU A 502 -2.15 10.71 39.63
N LYS A 503 -1.96 11.06 40.90
CA LYS A 503 -1.35 12.34 41.33
C LYS A 503 0.17 12.18 41.35
N SER A 504 0.91 12.93 40.54
CA SER A 504 2.35 13.12 40.73
C SER A 504 2.59 14.35 41.61
N SER A 505 3.10 14.14 42.82
CA SER A 505 3.58 15.20 43.71
C SER A 505 4.98 15.62 43.27
N THR A 506 5.15 16.87 42.83
CA THR A 506 6.46 17.49 42.61
C THR A 506 6.67 18.54 43.71
N ILE A 507 7.61 18.26 44.61
CA ILE A 507 8.11 19.20 45.62
C ILE A 507 9.17 20.07 44.92
N TRP A 508 8.99 21.39 44.93
CA TRP A 508 10.02 22.37 44.56
C TRP A 508 10.57 22.99 45.84
N PRO A 509 11.90 23.10 46.04
CA PRO A 509 12.44 24.03 47.02
C PRO A 509 12.54 25.44 46.40
N THR A 510 12.13 26.44 47.15
CA THR A 510 12.35 27.89 46.94
C THR A 510 13.12 28.44 48.14
N PRO A 511 13.81 29.59 48.05
CA PRO A 511 14.29 30.32 46.87
C PRO A 511 15.75 30.01 46.50
#